data_AF-A0AAV0VF74-F1
#
_entry.id   AF-A0AAV0VF74-F1
#
_cell.length_a   1.000
_cell.length_b   1.000
_cell.length_c   1.000
_cell.angle_alpha   90.00
_cell.angle_beta   90.00
_cell.angle_gamma   90.00
#
_symmetry.space_group_name_H-M   'P 1'
#
loop_
_entity.id
_entity.type
_entity.pdbx_description
1 polymer ?
#
loop_
_entity_poly.entity_id
_entity_poly.type
_entity_poly.pdbx_seq_one_letter_code
_entity_poly.pdbx_strand_id
1 'polypeptide(L)'
;MSEGVEAAQLEPTATTSEASVIKGEPTSGVEHQPGVPGQEGKDGEVRPKEMFEAVVEAIKISPLDPPHEAWIATVAELYAIAHDTVTIAAELVPTGKQRFPTLRSEKPILFKFFEEACIISEGSFVKWEQYAQTVTHDLYNTSWSFKNIMQSMISKVKWARAKPLNRWAAKVKSGIEYKGTRHSNTAARGT
;
A
#
# COMPACT_ATOMS: atom_id res chain seq x y z
N MET A 1 -10.01 -10.17 -72.21
CA MET A 1 -8.71 -9.54 -72.56
C MET A 1 -7.70 -10.09 -71.56
N SER A 2 -6.69 -10.76 -72.12
CA SER A 2 -5.30 -10.93 -71.66
C SER A 2 -5.04 -10.92 -70.15
N GLU A 3 -4.68 -12.07 -69.58
CA GLU A 3 -3.30 -12.59 -69.48
C GLU A 3 -2.45 -11.84 -68.45
N GLY A 4 -1.87 -12.60 -67.52
CA GLY A 4 -0.83 -12.09 -66.63
C GLY A 4 -0.52 -12.96 -65.40
N VAL A 5 0.00 -14.18 -65.65
CA VAL A 5 1.09 -14.91 -64.94
C VAL A 5 1.10 -14.97 -63.39
N GLU A 6 0.97 -16.13 -62.73
CA GLU A 6 1.82 -17.36 -62.71
C GLU A 6 3.12 -17.24 -61.88
N ALA A 7 3.43 -18.35 -61.18
CA ALA A 7 4.55 -18.70 -60.28
C ALA A 7 4.31 -18.38 -58.79
N ALA A 8 3.79 -19.28 -57.95
CA ALA A 8 4.17 -20.66 -57.63
C ALA A 8 5.54 -20.80 -56.93
N GLN A 9 5.46 -21.26 -55.67
CA GLN A 9 6.18 -22.40 -55.11
C GLN A 9 7.48 -22.19 -54.29
N LEU A 10 7.47 -22.84 -53.12
CA LEU A 10 8.56 -23.48 -52.35
C LEU A 10 9.28 -22.71 -51.21
N GLU A 11 8.85 -23.00 -49.98
CA GLU A 11 9.73 -23.28 -48.83
C GLU A 11 10.72 -24.43 -49.17
N PRO A 12 11.90 -24.62 -48.55
CA PRO A 12 12.14 -24.61 -47.08
C PRO A 12 13.55 -24.15 -46.63
N THR A 13 13.78 -24.04 -45.32
CA THR A 13 14.83 -24.81 -44.59
C THR A 13 15.06 -24.25 -43.18
N ALA A 14 14.91 -25.14 -42.20
CA ALA A 14 15.54 -25.02 -40.91
C ALA A 14 17.07 -24.99 -41.08
N THR A 15 17.75 -24.19 -40.28
CA THR A 15 19.16 -24.41 -39.94
C THR A 15 19.35 -24.08 -38.47
N THR A 16 19.36 -25.15 -37.68
CA THR A 16 20.09 -25.29 -36.43
C THR A 16 21.59 -25.21 -36.70
N SER A 17 22.34 -24.48 -35.86
CA SER A 17 23.71 -24.73 -35.37
C SER A 17 24.27 -23.39 -34.84
N GLU A 18 25.02 -23.28 -33.75
CA GLU A 18 25.71 -24.30 -32.94
C GLU A 18 26.00 -23.72 -31.55
N ALA A 19 25.93 -24.58 -30.55
CA ALA A 19 26.45 -24.35 -29.21
C ALA A 19 27.98 -24.48 -29.22
N SER A 20 28.71 -23.52 -28.68
CA SER A 20 30.11 -23.71 -28.34
C SER A 20 30.23 -24.20 -26.89
N VAL A 21 30.32 -25.52 -26.78
CA VAL A 21 30.91 -26.24 -25.65
C VAL A 21 32.42 -26.02 -25.70
N ILE A 22 33.03 -25.56 -24.61
CA ILE A 22 34.46 -25.73 -24.37
C ILE A 22 34.59 -26.65 -23.16
N LYS A 23 34.84 -27.94 -23.43
CA LYS A 23 35.21 -28.94 -22.43
C LYS A 23 36.71 -29.19 -22.56
N GLY A 24 37.46 -28.83 -21.51
CA GLY A 24 38.82 -29.28 -21.27
C GLY A 24 38.94 -29.67 -19.80
N GLU A 25 39.10 -30.96 -19.54
CA GLU A 25 39.49 -31.60 -18.26
C GLU A 25 40.88 -32.23 -18.47
N PRO A 26 41.57 -32.80 -17.47
CA PRO A 26 41.57 -32.58 -16.02
C PRO A 26 43.01 -32.39 -15.48
N THR A 27 43.21 -32.09 -14.19
CA THR A 27 44.02 -32.91 -13.25
C THR A 27 44.33 -32.20 -11.92
N SER A 28 44.28 -33.03 -10.89
CA SER A 28 44.96 -32.96 -9.59
C SER A 28 44.40 -32.03 -8.52
N GLY A 29 43.84 -32.66 -7.48
CA GLY A 29 43.09 -32.02 -6.43
C GLY A 29 43.89 -31.52 -5.24
N VAL A 30 43.15 -30.82 -4.38
CA VAL A 30 43.37 -30.72 -2.94
C VAL A 30 41.96 -30.64 -2.34
N GLU A 31 41.54 -31.70 -1.63
CA GLU A 31 40.51 -31.58 -0.61
C GLU A 31 40.94 -30.53 0.41
N HIS A 32 40.08 -29.56 0.73
CA HIS A 32 39.80 -29.11 2.09
C HIS A 32 38.39 -28.50 2.13
N GLN A 33 37.58 -29.02 3.03
CA GLN A 33 36.18 -28.67 3.28
C GLN A 33 36.07 -27.41 4.19
N PRO A 34 34.86 -26.90 4.49
CA PRO A 34 34.41 -25.56 4.10
C PRO A 34 34.56 -24.51 5.22
N GLY A 35 35.06 -23.32 4.86
CA GLY A 35 34.81 -22.10 5.61
C GLY A 35 33.72 -21.33 4.89
N VAL A 36 32.52 -21.27 5.45
CA VAL A 36 31.45 -20.38 5.00
C VAL A 36 31.93 -18.95 5.17
N PRO A 37 32.13 -18.14 4.11
CA PRO A 37 32.16 -16.70 4.25
C PRO A 37 30.71 -16.27 4.43
N GLY A 38 30.47 -15.49 5.48
CA GLY A 38 29.17 -14.98 5.84
C GLY A 38 28.45 -14.34 4.67
N GLN A 39 27.13 -14.34 4.77
CA GLN A 39 26.23 -13.55 3.95
C GLN A 39 26.79 -12.13 3.80
N GLU A 40 27.44 -11.86 2.67
CA GLU A 40 27.57 -10.51 2.18
C GLU A 40 26.14 -10.05 1.89
N GLY A 41 25.66 -9.14 2.75
CA GLY A 41 24.43 -8.41 2.52
C GLY A 41 24.50 -7.81 1.13
N LYS A 42 23.45 -8.05 0.34
CA LYS A 42 23.24 -7.31 -0.90
C LYS A 42 23.20 -5.83 -0.57
N ASP A 43 24.28 -5.15 -0.91
CA ASP A 43 24.46 -3.72 -0.83
C ASP A 43 23.44 -3.06 -1.79
N GLY A 44 22.57 -2.20 -1.26
CA GLY A 44 21.73 -1.29 -2.06
C GLY A 44 20.20 -1.42 -1.95
N GLU A 45 19.64 -2.39 -1.22
CA GLU A 45 18.18 -2.45 -1.01
C GLU A 45 17.78 -1.65 0.22
N VAL A 46 17.34 -0.39 0.01
CA VAL A 46 16.76 0.43 1.10
C VAL A 46 15.59 -0.34 1.70
N ARG A 47 15.60 -0.52 3.03
CA ARG A 47 14.55 -1.30 3.67
C ARG A 47 13.21 -0.57 3.55
N PRO A 48 12.07 -1.28 3.43
CA PRO A 48 10.75 -0.64 3.31
C PRO A 48 10.45 0.36 4.43
N LYS A 49 10.92 0.07 5.64
CA LYS A 49 10.82 0.99 6.79
C LYS A 49 11.61 2.29 6.59
N GLU A 50 12.82 2.21 6.03
CA GLU A 50 13.67 3.37 5.76
C GLU A 50 13.07 4.24 4.65
N MET A 51 12.52 3.62 3.60
CA MET A 51 11.77 4.32 2.54
C MET A 51 10.57 5.07 3.11
N PHE A 52 9.82 4.42 4.01
CA PHE A 52 8.69 5.02 4.70
C PHE A 52 9.12 6.23 5.55
N GLU A 53 10.15 6.08 6.37
CA GLU A 53 10.65 7.16 7.23
C GLU A 53 11.13 8.34 6.39
N ALA A 54 11.89 8.09 5.32
CA ALA A 54 12.40 9.11 4.42
C ALA A 54 11.27 9.88 3.71
N VAL A 55 10.24 9.21 3.20
CA VAL A 55 9.12 9.89 2.52
C VAL A 55 8.26 10.67 3.52
N VAL A 56 8.05 10.15 4.74
CA VAL A 56 7.34 10.88 5.80
C VAL A 56 8.10 12.14 6.20
N GLU A 57 9.41 12.05 6.39
CA GLU A 57 10.26 13.19 6.72
C GLU A 57 10.25 14.23 5.61
N ALA A 58 10.44 13.82 4.34
CA ALA A 58 10.42 14.72 3.19
C ALA A 58 9.10 15.50 3.08
N ILE A 59 7.95 14.82 3.23
CA ILE A 59 6.64 15.47 3.20
C ILE A 59 6.46 16.44 4.38
N LYS A 60 6.97 16.09 5.57
CA LYS A 60 6.88 16.95 6.76
C LYS A 60 7.75 18.20 6.66
N ILE A 61 8.91 18.11 6.00
CA ILE A 61 9.80 19.25 5.76
C ILE A 61 9.16 20.21 4.74
N SER A 62 8.46 19.67 3.75
CA SER A 62 7.85 20.42 2.65
C SER A 62 6.32 20.22 2.57
N PRO A 63 5.54 20.63 3.59
CA PRO A 63 4.11 20.31 3.66
C PRO A 63 3.24 21.12 2.69
N LEU A 64 3.77 22.20 2.11
CA LEU A 64 3.07 23.07 1.16
C LEU A 64 3.47 22.81 -0.30
N ASP A 65 4.52 22.00 -0.52
CA ASP A 65 4.96 21.68 -1.86
C ASP A 65 4.01 20.68 -2.51
N PRO A 66 3.70 20.82 -3.81
CA PRO A 66 2.89 19.84 -4.50
C PRO A 66 3.57 18.46 -4.41
N PRO A 67 2.80 17.36 -4.34
CA PRO A 67 3.37 16.03 -4.25
C PRO A 67 4.34 15.78 -5.41
N HIS A 68 5.62 15.57 -5.08
CA HIS A 68 6.62 15.22 -6.07
C HIS A 68 6.33 13.83 -6.63
N GLU A 69 6.55 13.61 -7.93
CA GLU A 69 6.37 12.29 -8.54
C GLU A 69 7.18 11.20 -7.83
N ALA A 70 8.36 11.55 -7.30
CA ALA A 70 9.19 10.67 -6.50
C ALA A 70 8.51 10.20 -5.20
N TRP A 71 7.79 11.08 -4.50
CA TRP A 71 7.05 10.70 -3.29
C TRP A 71 5.88 9.78 -3.63
N ILE A 72 5.14 10.11 -4.69
CA ILE A 72 4.04 9.27 -5.18
C ILE A 72 4.54 7.89 -5.58
N ALA A 73 5.68 7.82 -6.28
CA ALA A 73 6.32 6.57 -6.68
C ALA A 73 6.77 5.76 -5.46
N THR A 74 7.41 6.40 -4.48
CA THR A 74 7.87 5.75 -3.24
C THR A 74 6.69 5.17 -2.46
N VAL A 75 5.59 5.91 -2.33
CA VAL A 75 4.36 5.40 -1.66
C VAL A 75 3.73 4.24 -2.44
N ALA A 76 3.75 4.28 -3.78
CA ALA A 76 3.28 3.17 -4.60
C ALA A 76 4.16 1.91 -4.44
N GLU A 77 5.47 2.08 -4.34
CA GLU A 77 6.42 1.00 -4.07
C GLU A 77 6.19 0.38 -2.70
N LEU A 78 6.02 1.21 -1.66
CA LEU A 78 5.68 0.75 -0.32
C LEU A 78 4.37 -0.06 -0.28
N TYR A 79 3.39 0.31 -1.09
CA TYR A 79 2.16 -0.47 -1.23
C TYR A 79 2.41 -1.80 -1.96
N ALA A 80 3.20 -1.81 -3.03
CA ALA A 80 3.55 -3.03 -3.76
C ALA A 80 4.28 -4.04 -2.85
N ILE A 81 5.27 -3.57 -2.08
CA ILE A 81 5.99 -4.39 -1.11
C ILE A 81 5.01 -5.02 -0.09
N ALA A 82 4.09 -4.23 0.48
CA ALA A 82 3.12 -4.76 1.43
C ALA A 82 2.08 -5.68 0.77
N HIS A 83 1.70 -5.40 -0.48
CA HIS A 83 0.81 -6.25 -1.27
C HIS A 83 1.41 -7.63 -1.52
N ASP A 84 2.70 -7.71 -1.85
CA ASP A 84 3.41 -8.98 -2.10
C ASP A 84 3.51 -9.87 -0.85
N THR A 85 3.31 -9.31 0.36
CA THR A 85 3.23 -10.11 1.59
C THR A 85 1.90 -10.86 1.74
N VAL A 86 0.87 -10.47 0.98
CA VAL A 86 -0.46 -11.08 1.05
C VAL A 86 -0.52 -12.26 0.09
N THR A 87 -0.77 -13.46 0.62
CA THR A 87 -0.99 -14.64 -0.21
C THR A 87 -2.31 -14.52 -0.98
N ILE A 88 -2.21 -14.40 -2.31
CA ILE A 88 -3.36 -14.26 -3.21
C ILE A 88 -3.48 -15.53 -4.06
N ALA A 89 -4.64 -16.18 -3.99
CA ALA A 89 -5.03 -17.28 -4.86
C ALA A 89 -5.28 -16.74 -6.29
N ALA A 90 -4.24 -16.72 -7.13
CA ALA A 90 -4.25 -16.10 -8.46
C ALA A 90 -5.38 -16.64 -9.36
N GLU A 91 -5.73 -17.90 -9.21
CA GLU A 91 -6.81 -18.59 -9.92
C GLU A 91 -8.22 -18.06 -9.58
N LEU A 92 -8.37 -17.44 -8.41
CA LEU A 92 -9.62 -16.84 -7.96
C LEU A 92 -9.70 -15.33 -8.23
N VAL A 93 -8.62 -14.72 -8.74
CA VAL A 93 -8.57 -13.28 -9.00
C VAL A 93 -9.35 -12.95 -10.29
N PRO A 94 -10.41 -12.14 -10.22
CA PRO A 94 -11.12 -11.69 -11.43
C PRO A 94 -10.18 -10.93 -12.36
N THR A 95 -10.30 -11.13 -13.67
CA THR A 95 -9.44 -10.53 -14.71
C THR A 95 -9.26 -9.02 -14.55
N GLY A 96 -10.33 -8.29 -14.20
CA GLY A 96 -10.27 -6.84 -13.98
C GLY A 96 -9.37 -6.38 -12.83
N LYS A 97 -9.00 -7.28 -11.90
CA LYS A 97 -8.15 -7.01 -10.73
C LYS A 97 -6.74 -7.56 -10.85
N GLN A 98 -6.43 -8.31 -11.90
CA GLN A 98 -5.08 -8.84 -12.15
C GLN A 98 -4.06 -7.74 -12.41
N ARG A 99 -4.51 -6.51 -12.72
CA ARG A 99 -3.62 -5.35 -12.90
C ARG A 99 -2.96 -4.85 -11.61
N PHE A 100 -3.42 -5.26 -10.43
CA PHE A 100 -2.82 -4.84 -9.15
C PHE A 100 -1.65 -5.76 -8.78
N PRO A 101 -0.53 -5.21 -8.25
CA PRO A 101 -0.38 -3.86 -7.69
C PRO A 101 0.17 -2.82 -8.68
N THR A 102 0.07 -3.02 -10.00
CA THR A 102 0.52 -2.00 -10.98
C THR A 102 -0.44 -0.79 -10.96
N LEU A 103 -0.25 0.10 -9.99
CA LEU A 103 -1.02 1.32 -9.81
C LEU A 103 -0.58 2.36 -10.84
N ARG A 104 -1.44 2.73 -11.78
CA ARG A 104 -1.15 3.81 -12.75
C ARG A 104 -1.98 5.04 -12.44
N SER A 105 -3.29 4.95 -12.65
CA SER A 105 -4.23 6.03 -12.36
C SER A 105 -4.61 6.09 -10.88
N GLU A 106 -4.25 5.07 -10.11
CA GLU A 106 -4.57 4.90 -8.69
C GLU A 106 -3.52 5.52 -7.75
N LYS A 107 -2.31 5.82 -8.24
CA LYS A 107 -1.25 6.39 -7.39
C LYS A 107 -1.67 7.67 -6.65
N PRO A 108 -2.42 8.62 -7.28
CA PRO A 108 -2.85 9.84 -6.57
C PRO A 108 -3.80 9.58 -5.40
N ILE A 109 -4.71 8.60 -5.50
CA ILE A 109 -5.60 8.28 -4.38
C ILE A 109 -4.88 7.49 -3.29
N LEU A 110 -3.90 6.65 -3.67
CA LEU A 110 -3.00 6.02 -2.71
C LEU A 110 -2.19 7.04 -1.93
N PHE A 111 -1.61 8.02 -2.61
CA PHE A 111 -0.87 9.10 -1.97
C PHE A 111 -1.75 9.90 -0.99
N LYS A 112 -2.98 10.28 -1.38
CA LYS A 112 -3.92 10.95 -0.48
C LYS A 112 -4.26 10.13 0.78
N PHE A 113 -4.36 8.82 0.64
CA PHE A 113 -4.56 7.94 1.79
C PHE A 113 -3.33 7.91 2.69
N PHE A 114 -2.14 7.81 2.11
CA PHE A 114 -0.88 7.85 2.85
C PHE A 114 -0.73 9.15 3.63
N GLU A 115 -1.01 10.30 3.00
CA GLU A 115 -1.00 11.60 3.66
C GLU A 115 -1.94 11.62 4.86
N GLU A 116 -3.20 11.21 4.67
CA GLU A 116 -4.19 11.18 5.74
C GLU A 116 -3.81 10.25 6.90
N ALA A 117 -3.30 9.06 6.60
CA ALA A 117 -3.02 8.00 7.57
C ALA A 117 -1.68 8.17 8.29
N CYS A 118 -0.63 8.55 7.56
CA CYS A 118 0.75 8.54 8.06
C CYS A 118 1.25 9.93 8.41
N ILE A 119 0.80 10.97 7.69
CA ILE A 119 1.23 12.35 7.93
C ILE A 119 0.27 13.04 8.90
N ILE A 120 -1.01 13.15 8.54
CA ILE A 120 -1.99 13.92 9.33
C ILE A 120 -2.39 13.17 10.60
N SER A 121 -2.48 11.84 10.54
CA SER A 121 -2.84 11.01 11.71
C SER A 121 -1.62 10.41 12.42
N GLU A 122 -0.40 10.79 12.02
CA GLU A 122 0.86 10.35 12.62
C GLU A 122 0.99 8.80 12.71
N GLY A 123 0.52 8.10 11.68
CA GLY A 123 0.60 6.65 11.59
C GLY A 123 2.05 6.14 11.48
N SER A 124 2.33 5.02 12.16
CA SER A 124 3.62 4.32 12.07
C SER A 124 3.72 3.44 10.82
N PHE A 125 4.94 3.02 10.48
CA PHE A 125 5.18 2.05 9.39
C PHE A 125 4.34 0.76 9.55
N VAL A 126 4.30 0.19 10.76
CA VAL A 126 3.48 -1.00 11.06
C VAL A 126 2.00 -0.75 10.78
N LYS A 127 1.51 0.47 11.08
CA LYS A 127 0.12 0.82 10.83
C LYS A 127 -0.16 0.97 9.33
N TRP A 128 0.80 1.54 8.59
CA TRP A 128 0.75 1.59 7.13
C TRP A 128 0.67 0.20 6.51
N GLU A 129 1.53 -0.74 6.92
CA GLU A 129 1.51 -2.12 6.42
C GLU A 129 0.16 -2.79 6.66
N GLN A 130 -0.38 -2.67 7.89
CA GLN A 130 -1.72 -3.18 8.21
C GLN A 130 -2.81 -2.61 7.29
N TYR A 131 -2.75 -1.31 7.00
CA TYR A 131 -3.69 -0.69 6.08
C TYR A 131 -3.53 -1.20 4.65
N ALA A 132 -2.30 -1.30 4.15
CA ALA A 132 -2.03 -1.80 2.80
C ALA A 132 -2.48 -3.25 2.62
N GLN A 133 -2.25 -4.10 3.62
CA GLN A 133 -2.73 -5.48 3.64
C GLN A 133 -4.26 -5.55 3.69
N THR A 134 -4.90 -4.73 4.53
CA THR A 134 -6.37 -4.64 4.59
C THR A 134 -6.96 -4.24 3.25
N VAL A 135 -6.40 -3.22 2.61
CA VAL A 135 -6.82 -2.77 1.27
C VAL A 135 -6.63 -3.88 0.25
N THR A 136 -5.52 -4.62 0.32
CA THR A 136 -5.24 -5.76 -0.57
C THR A 136 -6.27 -6.88 -0.37
N HIS A 137 -6.59 -7.25 0.87
CA HIS A 137 -7.65 -8.21 1.16
C HIS A 137 -9.02 -7.74 0.66
N ASP A 138 -9.42 -6.50 0.96
CA ASP A 138 -10.69 -5.94 0.49
C ASP A 138 -10.76 -5.92 -1.04
N LEU A 139 -9.63 -5.62 -1.70
CA LEU A 139 -9.53 -5.57 -3.14
C LEU A 139 -9.83 -6.94 -3.76
N TYR A 140 -9.27 -8.03 -3.24
CA TYR A 140 -9.50 -9.35 -3.82
C TYR A 140 -10.79 -10.03 -3.33
N ASN A 141 -11.25 -9.73 -2.12
CA ASN A 141 -12.41 -10.40 -1.51
C ASN A 141 -13.76 -9.70 -1.72
N THR A 142 -13.78 -8.44 -2.16
CA THR A 142 -15.04 -7.69 -2.36
C THR A 142 -15.26 -7.34 -3.83
N SER A 143 -16.47 -6.99 -4.26
CA SER A 143 -16.70 -6.47 -5.62
C SER A 143 -16.25 -5.01 -5.81
N TRP A 144 -15.71 -4.37 -4.77
CA TRP A 144 -15.40 -2.94 -4.81
C TRP A 144 -14.17 -2.65 -5.66
N SER A 145 -14.19 -1.48 -6.30
CA SER A 145 -13.00 -0.95 -6.96
C SER A 145 -11.99 -0.45 -5.93
N PHE A 146 -10.70 -0.49 -6.28
CA PHE A 146 -9.62 0.06 -5.45
C PHE A 146 -9.92 1.51 -5.02
N LYS A 147 -10.41 2.35 -5.94
CA LYS A 147 -10.80 3.73 -5.63
C LYS A 147 -11.83 3.81 -4.50
N ASN A 148 -12.86 2.96 -4.51
CA ASN A 148 -13.90 2.95 -3.49
C ASN A 148 -13.37 2.47 -2.14
N ILE A 149 -12.51 1.45 -2.15
CA ILE A 149 -11.83 0.95 -0.94
C ILE A 149 -11.00 2.07 -0.31
N MET A 150 -10.17 2.75 -1.11
CA MET A 150 -9.34 3.86 -0.63
C MET A 150 -10.14 5.03 -0.09
N GLN A 151 -11.24 5.44 -0.75
CA GLN A 151 -12.14 6.48 -0.22
C GLN A 151 -12.76 6.08 1.12
N SER A 152 -13.16 4.81 1.26
CA SER A 152 -13.68 4.27 2.52
C SER A 152 -12.61 4.33 3.62
N MET A 153 -11.37 3.92 3.32
CA MET A 153 -10.26 3.94 4.27
C MET A 153 -9.89 5.35 4.71
N ILE A 154 -9.78 6.31 3.76
CA ILE A 154 -9.59 7.73 4.06
C ILE A 154 -10.68 8.24 5.00
N SER A 155 -11.94 7.90 4.72
CA SER A 155 -13.06 8.30 5.56
C SER A 155 -12.94 7.71 6.97
N LYS A 156 -12.64 6.41 7.09
CA LYS A 156 -12.45 5.74 8.38
C LYS A 156 -11.36 6.40 9.21
N VAL A 157 -10.21 6.72 8.60
CA VAL A 157 -9.08 7.40 9.28
C VAL A 157 -9.51 8.79 9.77
N LYS A 158 -10.18 9.57 8.92
CA LYS A 158 -10.71 10.89 9.30
C LYS A 158 -11.67 10.81 10.49
N TRP A 159 -12.60 9.85 10.46
CA TRP A 159 -13.56 9.65 11.54
C TRP A 159 -12.91 9.16 12.83
N ALA A 160 -11.90 8.30 12.74
CA ALA A 160 -11.16 7.83 13.91
C ALA A 160 -10.40 8.97 14.61
N ARG A 161 -9.88 9.94 13.84
CA ARG A 161 -9.21 11.12 14.40
C ARG A 161 -10.20 12.16 14.94
N ALA A 162 -11.39 12.25 14.36
CA ALA A 162 -12.38 13.25 14.78
C ALA A 162 -12.75 13.07 16.26
N LYS A 163 -12.55 14.12 17.07
CA LYS A 163 -13.03 14.13 18.45
C LYS A 163 -14.55 13.94 18.43
N PRO A 164 -15.12 13.00 19.22
CA PRO A 164 -16.56 12.88 19.31
C PRO A 164 -17.12 14.24 19.76
N LEU A 165 -17.93 14.87 18.92
CA LEU A 165 -18.72 16.03 19.30
C LEU A 165 -19.80 15.54 20.27
N ASN A 166 -19.41 15.30 21.51
CA ASN A 166 -20.28 14.86 22.58
C ASN A 166 -21.13 16.03 23.10
N ARG A 167 -21.95 16.60 22.20
CA ARG A 167 -23.04 17.54 22.55
C ARG A 167 -23.98 16.92 23.58
N TRP A 168 -24.12 15.59 23.57
CA TRP A 168 -24.82 14.82 24.60
C TRP A 168 -24.11 14.83 25.96
N ALA A 169 -22.78 14.65 26.01
CA ALA A 169 -22.03 14.69 27.27
C ALA A 169 -22.04 16.11 27.89
N ALA A 170 -21.99 17.15 27.07
CA ALA A 170 -22.16 18.53 27.54
C ALA A 170 -23.56 18.73 28.14
N LYS A 171 -24.62 18.29 27.44
CA LYS A 171 -26.01 18.45 27.90
C LYS A 171 -26.31 17.68 29.20
N VAL A 172 -25.73 16.50 29.39
CA VAL A 172 -25.85 15.74 30.66
C VAL A 172 -25.21 16.49 31.82
N LYS A 173 -24.03 17.11 31.62
CA LYS A 173 -23.38 17.92 32.67
C LYS A 173 -24.19 19.16 33.02
N SER A 174 -24.72 19.87 32.03
CA SER A 174 -25.59 21.05 32.25
C SER A 174 -26.91 20.68 32.94
N GLY A 175 -27.45 19.49 32.67
CA GLY A 175 -28.67 18.99 33.31
C GLY A 175 -28.49 18.60 34.78
N ILE A 176 -27.26 18.27 35.20
CA ILE A 176 -26.93 17.98 36.61
C ILE A 176 -26.83 19.29 37.42
N GLU A 177 -26.27 20.36 36.85
CA GLU A 177 -26.19 21.67 37.52
C GLU A 177 -27.58 22.33 37.69
N TYR A 178 -28.49 22.17 36.72
CA TYR A 178 -29.83 22.77 36.81
C TYR A 178 -30.77 22.11 37.82
N LYS A 179 -30.43 20.93 38.36
CA LYS A 179 -31.21 20.23 39.39
C LYS A 179 -30.72 20.49 40.83
N GLY A 180 -29.72 21.35 41.03
CA GLY A 180 -29.19 21.72 42.35
C GLY A 180 -29.98 22.81 43.09
N THR A 181 -30.76 23.64 42.39
CA THR A 181 -31.53 24.72 43.04
C THR A 181 -32.89 24.23 43.48
N ARG A 182 -32.91 23.43 44.54
CA ARG A 182 -34.13 23.06 45.26
C ARG A 182 -34.65 24.33 45.97
N HIS A 183 -35.74 24.90 45.45
CA HIS A 183 -36.49 25.95 46.14
C HIS A 183 -36.88 25.50 47.55
N SER A 184 -36.23 26.04 48.58
CA SER A 184 -36.70 25.97 49.95
C SER A 184 -37.80 27.02 50.16
N ASN A 185 -39.04 26.66 49.82
CA ASN A 185 -40.22 27.37 50.33
C ASN A 185 -40.54 26.81 51.73
N THR A 186 -39.94 27.38 52.76
CA THR A 186 -40.39 27.16 54.14
C THR A 186 -41.44 28.23 54.46
N ALA A 187 -42.70 27.83 54.39
CA ALA A 187 -43.82 28.59 54.93
C ALA A 187 -43.67 28.65 56.47
N ALA A 188 -43.39 29.84 57.00
CA ALA A 188 -43.49 30.10 58.43
C ALA A 188 -44.89 30.67 58.73
N ARG A 189 -45.68 29.89 59.46
CA ARG A 189 -47.00 30.20 60.01
C ARG A 189 -46.83 30.21 61.54
N GLY A 190 -47.34 31.26 62.21
CA GLY A 190 -47.32 31.45 63.67
C GLY A 190 -46.38 32.59 64.05
N THR A 191 -46.80 33.65 64.76
CA THR A 191 -47.97 33.92 65.61
C THR A 191 -48.29 35.40 65.55
#